data_AF-A0A9E3WTR6-F1
#
_entry.id   AF-A0A9E3WTR6-F1
#
_cell.length_a   1.000
_cell.length_b   1.000
_cell.length_c   1.000
_cell.angle_alpha   90.00
_cell.angle_beta   90.00
_cell.angle_gamma   90.00
#
_symmetry.space_group_name_H-M   'P 1'
#
loop_
_entity.id
_entity.type
_entity.pdbx_description
1 polymer ?
#
loop_
_entity_poly.entity_id
_entity_poly.type
_entity_poly.pdbx_seq_one_letter_code
_entity_poly.pdbx_strand_id
1 'polypeptide(L)'
;MKREHLYWAFIGGGAVVIGVLVAWMAGAFQQEKPLPPVPVVIERLNKPASAEQQVGAAKDLIRHGAKARTEVRAALANHAKYEPEVMAPLLQATMKNRDYQSMPVLLDLLDHPDPLVRGRAAAAAQQILGGRINYRANDAPEVRAKAAAEIRRQYEELKPRLVEFYETGK
;
A
#
# COMPACT_ATOMS: atom_id res chain seq x y z
N MET A 1 -52.11 -37.21 21.27
CA MET A 1 -50.78 -36.71 21.71
C MET A 1 -49.85 -36.69 20.49
N LYS A 2 -49.19 -35.55 20.20
CA LYS A 2 -48.15 -35.29 19.14
C LYS A 2 -48.36 -33.95 18.38
N ARG A 3 -48.77 -32.86 19.05
CA ARG A 3 -48.75 -31.50 18.45
C ARG A 3 -47.80 -30.51 19.14
N GLU A 4 -47.07 -30.94 20.17
CA GLU A 4 -46.18 -30.06 20.94
C GLU A 4 -44.73 -30.00 20.42
N HIS A 5 -44.32 -30.96 19.58
CA HIS A 5 -42.93 -31.00 19.08
C HIS A 5 -42.67 -30.15 17.83
N LEU A 6 -43.71 -29.64 17.16
CA LEU A 6 -43.54 -28.83 15.94
C LEU A 6 -43.26 -27.35 16.24
N TYR A 7 -43.65 -26.85 17.41
CA TYR A 7 -43.45 -25.45 17.81
C TYR A 7 -41.98 -25.14 18.18
N TRP A 8 -41.26 -26.10 18.74
CA TRP A 8 -39.86 -25.91 19.15
C TRP A 8 -38.89 -25.82 17.96
N ALA A 9 -39.21 -26.41 16.80
CA ALA A 9 -38.37 -26.37 15.60
C ALA A 9 -38.35 -24.98 14.92
N PHE A 10 -39.45 -24.22 14.98
CA PHE A 10 -39.52 -22.86 14.41
C PHE A 10 -38.86 -21.81 15.31
N ILE A 11 -38.95 -21.97 16.64
CA ILE A 11 -38.31 -21.03 17.59
C ILE A 11 -36.78 -21.15 17.54
N GLY A 12 -36.24 -22.37 17.37
CA GLY A 12 -34.79 -22.57 17.21
C GLY A 12 -34.23 -21.98 15.90
N GLY A 13 -34.97 -22.11 14.79
CA GLY A 13 -34.55 -21.57 13.48
C GLY A 13 -34.55 -20.04 13.41
N GLY A 14 -35.54 -19.38 14.02
CA GLY A 14 -35.62 -17.92 14.04
C GLY A 14 -34.47 -17.25 14.79
N ALA A 15 -34.03 -17.82 15.91
CA ALA A 15 -32.95 -17.27 16.72
C ALA A 15 -31.59 -17.27 16.00
N VAL A 16 -31.29 -18.32 15.23
CA VAL A 16 -30.03 -18.43 14.47
C VAL A 16 -29.97 -17.41 13.34
N VAL A 17 -31.07 -17.22 12.61
CA VAL A 17 -31.13 -16.24 11.50
C VAL A 17 -30.96 -14.81 12.02
N ILE A 18 -31.59 -14.47 13.15
CA ILE A 18 -31.43 -13.16 13.80
C ILE A 18 -29.98 -12.97 14.26
N GLY A 19 -29.35 -14.00 14.86
CA GLY A 19 -27.95 -13.93 15.30
C GLY A 19 -26.98 -13.67 14.15
N VAL A 20 -27.15 -14.35 13.01
CA VAL A 20 -26.33 -14.13 11.81
C VAL A 20 -26.55 -12.74 11.22
N LEU A 21 -27.79 -12.26 11.16
CA LEU A 21 -28.12 -10.91 10.69
C LEU A 21 -27.52 -9.83 11.59
N VAL A 22 -27.59 -10.00 12.91
CA VAL A 22 -26.99 -9.05 13.88
C VAL A 22 -25.47 -9.06 13.78
N ALA A 23 -24.82 -10.22 13.64
CA ALA A 23 -23.38 -10.30 13.43
C ALA A 23 -22.94 -9.68 12.10
N TRP A 24 -23.70 -9.91 11.03
CA TRP A 24 -23.44 -9.31 9.72
C TRP A 24 -23.65 -7.79 9.73
N MET A 25 -24.71 -7.30 10.37
CA MET A 25 -24.93 -5.86 10.56
C MET A 25 -23.89 -5.24 11.49
N ALA A 26 -23.48 -5.91 12.58
CA ALA A 26 -22.43 -5.42 13.47
C ALA A 26 -21.07 -5.33 12.75
N GLY A 27 -20.77 -6.25 11.83
CA GLY A 27 -19.60 -6.16 10.95
C GLY A 27 -19.72 -5.05 9.91
N ALA A 28 -20.91 -4.82 9.34
CA ALA A 28 -21.15 -3.72 8.41
C ALA A 28 -21.12 -2.34 9.08
N PHE A 29 -21.41 -2.27 10.39
CA PHE A 29 -21.36 -1.06 11.21
C PHE A 29 -20.06 -0.89 12.00
N GLN A 30 -19.01 -1.67 11.70
CA GLN A 30 -17.68 -1.40 12.23
C GLN A 30 -17.21 -0.07 11.63
N GLN A 31 -17.59 1.02 12.30
CA GLN A 31 -17.24 2.38 11.92
C GLN A 31 -15.74 2.40 11.71
N GLU A 32 -15.32 2.67 10.48
CA GLU A 32 -13.90 2.85 10.19
C GLU A 32 -13.39 3.92 11.16
N LYS A 33 -12.50 3.51 12.08
CA LYS A 33 -11.90 4.46 13.02
C LYS A 33 -11.39 5.65 12.20
N PRO A 34 -11.75 6.89 12.58
CA PRO A 34 -11.34 8.06 11.82
C PRO A 34 -9.82 8.04 11.68
N LEU A 35 -9.36 8.28 10.46
CA LEU A 35 -7.93 8.28 10.18
C LEU A 35 -7.26 9.39 11.01
N PRO A 36 -6.15 9.10 11.71
CA PRO A 36 -5.35 10.14 12.34
C PRO A 36 -4.89 11.17 11.29
N PRO A 37 -4.70 12.45 11.63
CA PRO A 37 -4.14 13.42 10.69
C PRO A 37 -2.75 13.01 10.17
N VAL A 38 -2.43 13.33 8.91
CA VAL A 38 -1.15 12.96 8.28
C VAL A 38 0.08 13.34 9.14
N PRO A 39 0.16 14.54 9.76
CA PRO A 39 1.30 14.87 10.62
C PRO A 39 1.49 13.91 11.80
N VAL A 40 0.39 13.42 12.40
CA VAL A 40 0.43 12.44 13.50
C VAL A 40 0.91 11.09 13.00
N VAL A 41 0.52 10.70 11.78
CA VAL A 41 0.99 9.45 11.16
C VAL A 41 2.50 9.49 10.92
N ILE A 42 3.01 10.61 10.41
CA ILE A 42 4.44 10.81 10.16
C ILE A 42 5.23 10.85 11.46
N GLU A 43 4.69 11.48 12.50
CA GLU A 43 5.28 11.46 13.83
C GLU A 43 5.42 10.02 14.36
N ARG A 44 4.40 9.18 14.20
CA ARG A 44 4.44 7.76 14.59
C ARG A 44 5.45 6.96 13.77
N LEU A 45 5.55 7.25 12.48
CA LEU A 45 6.51 6.59 11.58
C LEU A 45 7.97 6.92 11.97
N ASN A 46 8.23 8.16 12.41
CA ASN A 46 9.59 8.64 12.69
C ASN A 46 10.05 8.46 14.14
N LYS A 47 9.13 8.26 15.10
CA LYS A 47 9.49 7.95 16.47
C LYS A 47 10.20 6.60 16.55
N PRO A 48 11.12 6.39 17.53
CA PRO A 48 11.63 5.07 17.87
C PRO A 48 10.47 4.22 18.41
N ALA A 49 9.79 3.56 17.49
CA ALA A 49 8.59 2.76 17.68
C ALA A 49 8.91 1.32 17.26
N SER A 50 8.07 0.36 17.65
CA SER A 50 8.23 -0.99 17.13
C SER A 50 8.00 -1.00 15.61
N ALA A 51 8.63 -1.94 14.91
CA ALA A 51 8.40 -2.13 13.48
C ALA A 51 6.90 -2.27 13.16
N GLU A 52 6.14 -2.96 14.03
CA GLU A 52 4.68 -3.09 13.91
C GLU A 52 3.95 -1.74 13.93
N GLN A 53 4.32 -0.84 14.85
CA GLN A 53 3.74 0.49 14.94
C GLN A 53 4.07 1.33 13.70
N GLN A 54 5.30 1.22 13.19
CA GLN A 54 5.72 1.90 11.96
C GLN A 54 4.99 1.35 10.73
N VAL A 55 4.81 0.02 10.64
CA VAL A 55 4.00 -0.62 9.59
C VAL A 55 2.55 -0.13 9.64
N GLY A 56 1.97 -0.03 10.83
CA GLY A 56 0.63 0.54 11.03
C GLY A 56 0.53 1.98 10.51
N ALA A 57 1.48 2.83 10.89
CA ALA A 57 1.55 4.21 10.40
C ALA A 57 1.72 4.28 8.88
N ALA A 58 2.61 3.48 8.30
CA ALA A 58 2.79 3.42 6.85
C ALA A 58 1.52 2.97 6.11
N LYS A 59 0.74 2.03 6.68
CA LYS A 59 -0.56 1.63 6.14
C LYS A 59 -1.60 2.74 6.22
N ASP A 60 -1.60 3.54 7.28
CA ASP A 60 -2.48 4.71 7.37
C ASP A 60 -2.17 5.74 6.25
N LEU A 61 -0.90 5.92 5.87
CA LEU A 61 -0.53 6.77 4.72
C LEU A 61 -1.13 6.28 3.41
N ILE A 62 -1.24 4.96 3.20
CA ILE A 62 -1.95 4.39 2.03
C ILE A 62 -3.42 4.82 2.04
N ARG A 63 -4.06 4.83 3.20
CA ARG A 63 -5.48 5.22 3.34
C ARG A 63 -5.69 6.72 3.06
N HIS A 64 -4.74 7.57 3.43
CA HIS A 64 -4.78 9.00 3.11
C HIS A 64 -4.66 9.32 1.61
N GLY A 65 -3.99 8.47 0.83
CA GLY A 65 -3.84 8.67 -0.61
C GLY A 65 -3.09 9.96 -0.94
N ALA A 66 -3.56 10.70 -1.95
CA ALA A 66 -2.88 11.88 -2.49
C ALA A 66 -2.59 12.97 -1.44
N LYS A 67 -3.39 13.05 -0.36
CA LYS A 67 -3.17 14.00 0.75
C LYS A 67 -1.87 13.75 1.53
N ALA A 68 -1.34 12.54 1.48
CA ALA A 68 -0.09 12.15 2.14
C ALA A 68 1.09 12.05 1.16
N ARG A 69 0.95 12.53 -0.09
CA ARG A 69 1.96 12.34 -1.14
C ARG A 69 3.31 12.93 -0.74
N THR A 70 3.32 14.18 -0.29
CA THR A 70 4.56 14.90 0.09
C THR A 70 5.28 14.19 1.22
N GLU A 71 4.52 13.71 2.20
CA GLU A 71 5.06 13.08 3.39
C GLU A 71 5.54 11.66 3.14
N VAL A 72 4.84 10.88 2.30
CA VAL A 72 5.30 9.56 1.83
C VAL A 72 6.64 9.71 1.09
N ARG A 73 6.76 10.73 0.23
CA ARG A 73 8.02 11.01 -0.47
C ARG A 73 9.15 11.34 0.49
N ALA A 74 8.88 12.21 1.48
CA ALA A 74 9.87 12.58 2.49
C ALA A 74 10.30 11.37 3.34
N ALA A 75 9.37 10.47 3.67
CA ALA A 75 9.69 9.21 4.33
C ALA A 75 10.58 8.33 3.45
N LEU A 76 10.22 8.10 2.17
CA LEU A 76 11.03 7.30 1.25
C LEU A 76 12.42 7.88 0.99
N ALA A 77 12.58 9.21 0.97
CA ALA A 77 13.90 9.83 0.88
C ALA A 77 14.83 9.43 2.05
N ASN A 78 14.25 9.01 3.18
CA ASN A 78 14.95 8.49 4.35
C ASN A 78 14.85 6.95 4.49
N HIS A 79 14.66 6.22 3.37
CA HIS A 79 14.39 4.78 3.38
C HIS A 79 15.42 3.93 4.12
N ALA A 80 16.68 4.35 4.17
CA ALA A 80 17.76 3.64 4.87
C ALA A 80 17.50 3.44 6.39
N LYS A 81 16.52 4.16 6.97
CA LYS A 81 16.14 4.06 8.39
C LYS A 81 15.06 3.01 8.66
N TYR A 82 14.45 2.45 7.63
CA TYR A 82 13.27 1.59 7.77
C TYR A 82 13.60 0.14 7.43
N GLU A 83 13.05 -0.76 8.23
CA GLU A 83 13.09 -2.19 7.94
C GLU A 83 12.29 -2.52 6.66
N PRO A 84 12.61 -3.62 5.96
CA PRO A 84 11.89 -4.05 4.76
C PRO A 84 10.36 -4.11 4.92
N GLU A 85 9.89 -4.51 6.10
CA GLU A 85 8.46 -4.59 6.43
C GLU A 85 7.75 -3.23 6.43
N VAL A 86 8.44 -2.18 6.85
CA VAL A 86 7.94 -0.79 6.86
C VAL A 86 8.06 -0.18 5.45
N MET A 87 9.10 -0.55 4.71
CA MET A 87 9.30 -0.11 3.34
C MET A 87 8.20 -0.58 2.38
N ALA A 88 7.74 -1.83 2.51
CA ALA A 88 6.70 -2.38 1.64
C ALA A 88 5.40 -1.53 1.58
N PRO A 89 4.77 -1.14 2.71
CA PRO A 89 3.60 -0.26 2.70
C PRO A 89 3.92 1.18 2.25
N LEU A 90 5.11 1.72 2.51
CA LEU A 90 5.51 3.04 1.98
C LEU A 90 5.60 3.04 0.44
N LEU A 91 6.17 1.99 -0.13
CA LEU A 91 6.22 1.79 -1.58
C LEU A 91 4.82 1.61 -2.16
N GLN A 92 3.93 0.90 -1.46
CA GLN A 92 2.52 0.78 -1.85
C GLN A 92 1.79 2.13 -1.77
N ALA A 93 2.05 2.97 -0.77
CA ALA A 93 1.49 4.31 -0.67
C ALA A 93 1.93 5.18 -1.86
N THR A 94 3.21 5.09 -2.22
CA THR A 94 3.80 5.78 -3.38
C THR A 94 3.14 5.35 -4.70
N MET A 95 2.98 4.05 -4.88
CA MET A 95 2.26 3.46 -6.02
C MET A 95 0.82 3.98 -6.12
N LYS A 96 0.08 4.00 -5.00
CA LYS A 96 -1.30 4.50 -4.96
C LYS A 96 -1.39 5.99 -5.26
N ASN A 97 -0.41 6.76 -4.80
CA ASN A 97 -0.34 8.21 -5.00
C ASN A 97 0.13 8.61 -6.39
N ARG A 98 0.64 7.64 -7.17
CA ARG A 98 1.29 7.83 -8.47
C ARG A 98 2.31 8.96 -8.44
N ASP A 99 3.13 8.98 -7.39
CA ASP A 99 4.05 10.09 -7.17
C ASP A 99 5.30 9.99 -8.05
N TYR A 100 5.27 10.64 -9.22
CA TYR A 100 6.40 10.60 -10.15
C TYR A 100 7.70 11.17 -9.57
N GLN A 101 7.62 12.09 -8.61
CA GLN A 101 8.80 12.69 -7.98
C GLN A 101 9.52 11.69 -7.05
N SER A 102 8.87 10.59 -6.68
CA SER A 102 9.50 9.48 -5.95
C SER A 102 10.29 8.53 -6.87
N MET A 103 10.20 8.68 -8.20
CA MET A 103 10.84 7.77 -9.16
C MET A 103 12.34 7.57 -8.93
N PRO A 104 13.19 8.59 -8.69
CA PRO A 104 14.61 8.36 -8.43
C PRO A 104 14.86 7.37 -7.29
N VAL A 105 14.17 7.54 -6.16
CA VAL A 105 14.29 6.63 -5.01
C VAL A 105 13.76 5.23 -5.35
N LEU A 106 12.66 5.11 -6.11
CA LEU A 106 12.15 3.81 -6.56
C LEU A 106 13.17 3.07 -7.44
N LEU A 107 13.87 3.79 -8.32
CA LEU A 107 14.88 3.25 -9.24
C LEU A 107 16.13 2.78 -8.49
N ASP A 108 16.50 3.45 -7.40
CA ASP A 108 17.58 3.01 -6.50
C ASP A 108 17.18 1.74 -5.74
N LEU A 109 15.93 1.67 -5.30
CA LEU A 109 15.39 0.52 -4.56
C LEU A 109 15.18 -0.75 -5.41
N LEU A 110 15.34 -0.67 -6.73
CA LEU A 110 15.37 -1.86 -7.60
C LEU A 110 16.57 -2.78 -7.31
N ASP A 111 17.62 -2.22 -6.71
CA ASP A 111 18.85 -2.94 -6.35
C ASP A 111 18.95 -3.24 -4.84
N HIS A 112 17.87 -2.99 -4.08
CA HIS A 112 17.81 -3.24 -2.64
C HIS A 112 18.12 -4.70 -2.28
N PRO A 113 18.82 -5.03 -1.16
CA PRO A 113 19.17 -6.41 -0.81
C PRO A 113 17.95 -7.31 -0.54
N ASP A 114 16.88 -6.74 0.00
CA ASP A 114 15.64 -7.47 0.27
C ASP A 114 14.74 -7.60 -0.99
N PRO A 115 14.31 -8.83 -1.37
CA PRO A 115 13.46 -9.06 -2.55
C PRO A 115 12.05 -8.46 -2.45
N LEU A 116 11.46 -8.37 -1.25
CA LEU A 116 10.15 -7.74 -1.05
C LEU A 116 10.22 -6.26 -1.44
N VAL A 117 11.27 -5.56 -0.98
CA VAL A 117 11.49 -4.14 -1.30
C VAL A 117 11.70 -3.95 -2.81
N ARG A 118 12.57 -4.77 -3.44
CA ARG A 118 12.81 -4.74 -4.89
C ARG A 118 11.52 -4.91 -5.69
N GLY A 119 10.73 -5.94 -5.35
CA GLY A 119 9.49 -6.23 -6.06
C GLY A 119 8.45 -5.12 -5.91
N ARG A 120 8.34 -4.53 -4.72
CA ARG A 120 7.42 -3.40 -4.46
C ARG A 120 7.88 -2.12 -5.16
N ALA A 121 9.18 -1.84 -5.19
CA ALA A 121 9.74 -0.69 -5.90
C ALA A 121 9.49 -0.80 -7.41
N ALA A 122 9.73 -1.99 -7.99
CA ALA A 122 9.45 -2.25 -9.40
C ALA A 122 7.96 -2.11 -9.73
N ALA A 123 7.07 -2.66 -8.89
CA ALA A 123 5.63 -2.51 -9.08
C ALA A 123 5.17 -1.05 -9.02
N ALA A 124 5.71 -0.27 -8.06
CA ALA A 124 5.42 1.15 -7.94
C ALA A 124 5.90 1.94 -9.16
N ALA A 125 7.13 1.69 -9.62
CA ALA A 125 7.69 2.34 -10.79
C ALA A 125 6.88 2.02 -12.06
N GLN A 126 6.54 0.76 -12.29
CA GLN A 126 5.72 0.35 -13.45
C GLN A 126 4.32 0.98 -13.42
N GLN A 127 3.69 1.07 -12.25
CA GLN A 127 2.39 1.72 -12.10
C GLN A 127 2.45 3.23 -12.43
N ILE A 128 3.53 3.91 -12.05
CA ILE A 128 3.74 5.33 -12.34
C ILE A 128 3.99 5.54 -13.85
N LEU A 129 4.79 4.68 -14.45
CA LEU A 129 5.13 4.76 -15.89
C LEU A 129 4.00 4.26 -16.80
N GLY A 130 3.05 3.48 -16.28
CA GLY A 130 2.00 2.82 -17.07
C GLY A 130 2.51 1.67 -17.95
N GLY A 131 3.78 1.29 -17.82
CA GLY A 131 4.43 0.24 -18.59
C GLY A 131 4.35 -1.14 -17.92
N ARG A 132 4.43 -2.20 -18.71
CA ARG A 132 4.59 -3.58 -18.23
C ARG A 132 6.00 -4.05 -18.56
N ILE A 133 6.89 -4.00 -17.57
CA ILE A 133 8.25 -4.51 -17.70
C ILE A 133 8.32 -5.83 -16.92
N ASN A 134 8.85 -6.87 -17.53
CA ASN A 134 9.04 -8.17 -16.87
C ASN A 134 10.19 -8.08 -15.86
N TYR A 135 9.93 -7.49 -14.70
CA TYR A 135 10.83 -7.45 -13.56
C TYR A 135 10.36 -8.45 -12.51
N ARG A 136 11.21 -9.40 -12.11
CA ARG A 136 10.95 -10.26 -10.96
C ARG A 136 12.06 -10.08 -9.93
N ALA A 137 11.66 -9.89 -8.67
CA ALA A 137 12.60 -9.62 -7.59
C ALA A 137 13.61 -10.74 -7.31
N ASN A 138 13.27 -11.98 -7.69
CA ASN A 138 14.07 -13.18 -7.46
C ASN A 138 14.83 -13.67 -8.71
N ASP A 139 14.72 -12.99 -9.85
CA ASP A 139 15.54 -13.32 -11.01
C ASP A 139 17.03 -13.08 -10.71
N ALA A 140 17.93 -13.66 -11.50
CA ALA A 140 19.38 -13.44 -11.37
C ALA A 140 19.72 -11.92 -11.42
N PRO A 141 20.76 -11.45 -10.70
CA PRO A 141 21.12 -10.03 -10.65
C PRO A 141 21.23 -9.35 -12.03
N GLU A 142 21.75 -10.05 -13.02
CA GLU A 142 22.02 -9.59 -14.38
C GLU A 142 20.72 -9.44 -15.18
N VAL A 143 19.75 -10.31 -14.92
CA VAL A 143 18.40 -10.21 -15.49
C VAL A 143 17.66 -9.04 -14.87
N ARG A 144 17.76 -8.86 -13.54
CA ARG A 144 17.17 -7.71 -12.84
C ARG A 144 17.79 -6.39 -13.29
N ALA A 145 19.11 -6.33 -13.46
CA ALA A 145 19.82 -5.15 -13.91
C ALA A 145 19.36 -4.70 -15.31
N LYS A 146 19.16 -5.64 -16.23
CA LYS A 146 18.58 -5.36 -17.55
C LYS A 146 17.17 -4.78 -17.45
N ALA A 147 16.31 -5.39 -16.64
CA ALA A 147 14.95 -4.90 -16.41
C ALA A 147 14.94 -3.52 -15.73
N ALA A 148 15.82 -3.28 -14.75
CA ALA A 148 15.98 -2.00 -14.08
C ALA A 148 16.48 -0.91 -15.04
N ALA A 149 17.45 -1.22 -15.91
CA ALA A 149 17.91 -0.30 -16.95
C ALA A 149 16.77 0.09 -17.92
N GLU A 150 15.91 -0.86 -18.28
CA GLU A 150 14.73 -0.58 -19.10
C GLU A 150 13.71 0.32 -18.38
N ILE A 151 13.45 0.09 -17.08
CA ILE A 151 12.61 1.00 -16.27
C ILE A 151 13.21 2.41 -16.23
N ARG A 152 14.54 2.54 -16.03
CA ARG A 152 15.25 3.82 -16.03
C ARG A 152 15.13 4.53 -17.38
N ARG A 153 15.31 3.81 -18.49
CA ARG A 153 15.16 4.36 -19.86
C ARG A 153 13.74 4.90 -20.07
N GLN A 154 12.71 4.12 -19.75
CA GLN A 154 11.32 4.55 -19.89
C GLN A 154 10.99 5.76 -19.00
N TYR A 155 11.56 5.83 -17.80
CA TYR A 155 11.40 7.00 -16.94
C TYR A 155 11.96 8.26 -17.59
N GLU A 156 13.20 8.24 -18.09
CA GLU A 156 13.78 9.42 -18.73
C GLU A 156 13.01 9.85 -19.99
N GLU A 157 12.51 8.90 -20.77
CA GLU A 157 11.66 9.17 -21.95
C GLU A 157 10.33 9.82 -21.58
N LEU A 158 9.69 9.36 -20.51
CA LEU A 158 8.37 9.85 -20.08
C LEU A 158 8.46 11.06 -19.15
N LYS A 159 9.63 11.37 -18.59
CA LYS A 159 9.82 12.43 -17.59
C LYS A 159 9.25 13.79 -17.99
N PRO A 160 9.45 14.31 -19.22
CA PRO A 160 8.85 15.59 -19.62
C PRO A 160 7.31 15.56 -19.56
N ARG A 161 6.71 14.45 -20.01
CA ARG A 161 5.24 14.28 -20.03
C ARG A 161 4.68 14.09 -18.62
N LEU A 162 5.42 13.41 -17.75
CA LEU A 162 5.03 13.24 -16.34
C LEU A 162 5.03 14.60 -15.62
N VAL A 163 6.07 15.43 -15.83
CA VAL A 163 6.11 16.78 -15.26
C VAL A 163 4.91 17.60 -15.74
N GLU A 164 4.64 17.62 -17.05
CA GLU A 164 3.48 18.33 -17.61
C GLU A 164 2.17 17.85 -17.00
N PHE A 165 1.93 16.54 -16.97
CA PHE A 165 0.70 15.95 -16.45
C PHE A 165 0.46 16.28 -14.96
N TYR A 166 1.49 16.18 -14.13
CA TYR A 166 1.34 16.37 -12.67
C TYR A 166 1.40 17.83 -12.23
N GLU A 167 2.04 18.73 -12.98
CA GLU A 167 2.08 20.17 -12.66
C GLU A 167 0.88 20.92 -13.24
N THR A 168 0.41 20.54 -14.43
CA THR A 168 -0.67 21.25 -15.11
C THR A 168 -2.05 20.62 -14.90
N GLY A 169 -2.10 19.36 -14.45
CA GLY A 169 -3.35 18.61 -14.26
C GLY A 169 -4.10 18.30 -15.56
N LYS A 170 -3.43 18.42 -16.71
CA LYS A 170 -3.93 18.13 -18.05
C LYS A 170 -3.27 16.86 -18.59
#